data_AF-A0A717UQJ3-F1
#
_entry.id   AF-A0A717UQJ3-F1
#
_cell.length_a   1.000
_cell.length_b   1.000
_cell.length_c   1.000
_cell.angle_alpha   90.00
_cell.angle_beta   90.00
_cell.angle_gamma   90.00
#
_symmetry.space_group_name_H-M   'P 1'
#
loop_
_entity.id
_entity.type
_entity.pdbx_description
1 polymer ?
#
loop_
_entity_poly.entity_id
_entity_poly.type
_entity_poly.pdbx_seq_one_letter_code
_entity_poly.pdbx_strand_id
1 'polypeptide(L)'
;IDQTDTSQPAAIEAFINSPEFQKNIRMRDIEKNKIGSGSYGTVYRLHDDFVVKIPINERGIKVDVNSPEHRNCHPDRVSKYLNMANDDKNFSRSASMNINGKDVTVLVSKYIQGQEFDIEDEDNYRMAEALLESRGVYMHDIDNVGNILIKEGVLFFVDGDQIVLSQESRQQRSVSLATRQLEEQIKARYLVKLKQSETEGNTEDIEYYKSLITELDELIGEEEQAPAPGRRFKLAAPEEGTLVAKVLKDELKK
;
A
#
# COMPACT_ATOMS: atom_id res chain seq x y z
N ILE A 1 -30.12 -36.40 12.49
CA ILE A 1 -29.81 -36.10 11.07
C ILE A 1 -28.92 -34.88 11.13
N ASP A 2 -27.63 -35.08 10.90
CA ASP A 2 -26.60 -34.05 10.94
C ASP A 2 -26.78 -33.18 9.69
N GLN A 3 -27.33 -31.98 9.85
CA GLN A 3 -27.41 -31.02 8.76
C GLN A 3 -26.03 -30.38 8.62
N THR A 4 -25.22 -30.94 7.73
CA THR A 4 -24.06 -30.25 7.18
C THR A 4 -24.56 -29.03 6.44
N ASP A 5 -24.56 -27.90 7.12
CA ASP A 5 -24.80 -26.58 6.57
C ASP A 5 -23.60 -26.25 5.67
N THR A 6 -23.59 -26.79 4.45
CA THR A 6 -22.63 -26.39 3.42
C THR A 6 -22.95 -24.97 2.99
N SER A 7 -22.47 -23.98 3.76
CA SER A 7 -22.57 -22.57 3.40
C SER A 7 -21.96 -22.41 2.02
N GLN A 8 -22.69 -21.82 1.08
CA GLN A 8 -22.15 -21.51 -0.25
C GLN A 8 -20.87 -20.69 -0.09
N PRO A 9 -19.82 -20.97 -0.88
CA PRO A 9 -18.59 -20.19 -0.83
C PRO A 9 -18.88 -18.73 -1.18
N ALA A 10 -18.16 -17.80 -0.55
CA ALA A 10 -18.29 -16.37 -0.87
C ALA A 10 -18.05 -16.14 -2.38
N ALA A 11 -18.71 -15.14 -2.97
CA ALA A 11 -18.61 -14.89 -4.42
C ALA A 11 -17.17 -14.76 -4.93
N ILE A 12 -16.28 -14.13 -4.14
CA ILE A 12 -14.86 -14.00 -4.47
C ILE A 12 -14.14 -15.36 -4.48
N GLU A 13 -14.50 -16.27 -3.57
CA GLU A 13 -13.97 -17.63 -3.53
C GLU A 13 -14.47 -18.45 -4.73
N ALA A 14 -15.75 -18.30 -5.07
CA ALA A 14 -16.31 -18.93 -6.28
C ALA A 14 -15.60 -18.43 -7.55
N PHE A 15 -15.28 -17.13 -7.62
CA PHE A 15 -14.58 -16.53 -8.75
C PHE A 15 -13.14 -17.03 -8.88
N ILE A 16 -12.32 -17.00 -7.82
CA ILE A 16 -10.92 -17.45 -7.92
C ILE A 16 -10.78 -18.95 -8.18
N ASN A 17 -11.81 -19.73 -7.84
CA ASN A 17 -11.89 -21.17 -8.13
C ASN A 17 -12.60 -21.49 -9.45
N SER A 18 -13.04 -20.48 -10.21
CA SER A 18 -13.73 -20.69 -11.49
C SER A 18 -12.77 -21.17 -12.58
N PRO A 19 -13.25 -21.99 -13.54
CA PRO A 19 -12.45 -22.37 -14.71
C PRO A 19 -11.95 -21.15 -15.50
N GLU A 20 -12.74 -20.08 -15.54
CA GLU A 20 -12.39 -18.84 -16.22
C GLU A 20 -11.18 -18.14 -15.60
N PHE A 21 -11.03 -18.19 -14.28
CA PHE A 21 -9.89 -17.64 -13.55
C PHE A 21 -8.66 -18.56 -13.62
N GLN A 22 -8.88 -19.88 -13.56
CA GLN A 22 -7.80 -20.88 -13.52
C GLN A 22 -7.17 -21.17 -14.89
N LYS A 23 -7.83 -20.81 -16.00
CA LYS A 23 -7.24 -21.00 -17.34
C LYS A 23 -6.01 -20.11 -17.54
N ASN A 24 -5.13 -20.53 -18.45
CA ASN A 24 -4.04 -19.69 -18.91
C ASN A 24 -4.58 -18.44 -19.64
N ILE A 25 -4.33 -17.27 -19.07
CA ILE A 25 -4.75 -15.98 -19.62
C ILE A 25 -3.54 -15.31 -20.28
N ARG A 26 -3.72 -14.82 -21.51
CA ARG A 26 -2.70 -14.00 -22.18
C ARG A 26 -2.92 -12.54 -21.82
N MET A 27 -1.87 -11.82 -21.46
CA MET A 27 -1.97 -10.39 -21.10
C MET A 27 -2.69 -9.56 -22.18
N ARG A 28 -2.36 -9.80 -23.45
CA ARG A 28 -2.99 -9.12 -24.60
C ARG A 28 -4.51 -9.31 -24.67
N ASP A 29 -5.05 -10.40 -24.11
CA ASP A 29 -6.48 -10.71 -24.16
C ASP A 29 -7.27 -9.91 -23.11
N ILE A 30 -6.59 -9.48 -22.02
CA ILE A 30 -7.17 -8.70 -20.92
C ILE A 30 -6.79 -7.22 -20.95
N GLU A 31 -5.86 -6.80 -21.81
CA GLU A 31 -5.39 -5.40 -21.89
C GLU A 31 -6.53 -4.38 -22.06
N LYS A 32 -7.53 -4.74 -22.87
CA LYS A 32 -8.75 -3.93 -23.10
C LYS A 32 -9.59 -3.70 -21.84
N ASN A 33 -9.37 -4.49 -20.78
CA ASN A 33 -10.08 -4.41 -19.51
C ASN A 33 -9.26 -3.64 -18.44
N LYS A 34 -8.12 -3.04 -18.80
CA LYS A 34 -7.33 -2.22 -17.90
C LYS A 34 -8.16 -1.02 -17.43
N ILE A 35 -8.20 -0.81 -16.12
CA ILE A 35 -8.91 0.33 -15.51
C ILE A 35 -7.99 1.26 -14.70
N GLY A 36 -6.77 0.81 -14.37
CA GLY A 36 -5.79 1.64 -13.68
C GLY A 36 -4.40 1.00 -13.69
N SER A 37 -3.36 1.81 -13.53
CA SER A 37 -1.99 1.34 -13.35
C SER A 37 -1.23 2.26 -12.42
N GLY A 38 -0.39 1.70 -11.57
CA GLY A 38 0.50 2.46 -10.70
C GLY A 38 1.84 1.75 -10.50
N SER A 39 2.58 2.20 -9.49
CA SER A 39 3.96 1.77 -9.21
C SER A 39 4.09 0.28 -8.86
N TYR A 40 3.07 -0.30 -8.23
CA TYR A 40 3.12 -1.66 -7.69
C TYR A 40 2.29 -2.67 -8.50
N GLY A 41 1.48 -2.21 -9.45
CA GLY A 41 0.65 -3.09 -10.24
C GLY A 41 -0.30 -2.39 -11.20
N THR A 42 -0.93 -3.19 -12.05
CA THR A 42 -1.94 -2.77 -13.01
C THR A 42 -3.23 -3.52 -12.73
N VAL A 43 -4.34 -2.79 -12.70
CA VAL A 43 -5.67 -3.27 -12.33
C VAL A 43 -6.50 -3.51 -13.58
N TYR A 44 -7.07 -4.71 -13.67
CA TYR A 44 -7.94 -5.14 -14.75
C TYR A 44 -9.29 -5.54 -14.18
N ARG A 45 -10.37 -5.12 -14.82
CA ARG A 45 -11.71 -5.63 -14.50
C ARG A 45 -11.90 -6.98 -15.17
N LEU A 46 -11.90 -8.05 -14.37
CA LEU A 46 -12.09 -9.41 -14.85
C LEU A 46 -13.33 -9.96 -14.16
N HIS A 47 -14.38 -10.26 -14.94
CA HIS A 47 -15.75 -10.47 -14.45
C HIS A 47 -16.42 -9.15 -14.00
N ASP A 48 -17.74 -9.07 -14.13
CA ASP A 48 -18.47 -7.82 -13.90
C ASP A 48 -18.33 -7.28 -12.46
N ASP A 49 -18.04 -8.16 -11.51
CA ASP A 49 -18.03 -7.89 -10.07
C ASP A 49 -16.64 -7.83 -9.43
N PHE A 50 -15.56 -8.12 -10.18
CA PHE A 50 -14.22 -8.22 -9.63
C PHE A 50 -13.17 -7.47 -10.44
N VAL A 51 -12.13 -7.05 -9.73
CA VAL A 51 -10.90 -6.51 -10.30
C VAL A 51 -9.73 -7.36 -9.87
N VAL A 52 -8.73 -7.44 -10.73
CA VAL A 52 -7.48 -8.17 -10.49
C VAL A 52 -6.32 -7.21 -10.69
N LYS A 53 -5.55 -6.95 -9.62
CA LYS A 53 -4.30 -6.22 -9.63
C LYS A 53 -3.16 -7.20 -9.88
N ILE A 54 -2.54 -7.07 -11.04
CA ILE A 54 -1.39 -7.87 -11.46
C ILE A 54 -0.13 -7.07 -11.13
N PRO A 55 0.93 -7.67 -10.55
CA PRO A 55 2.18 -6.99 -10.16
C PRO A 55 3.06 -6.66 -11.37
N ILE A 56 2.52 -5.84 -12.26
CA ILE A 56 3.18 -5.22 -13.41
C ILE A 56 2.88 -3.74 -13.29
N ASN A 57 3.91 -2.92 -13.13
CA ASN A 57 3.72 -1.48 -12.94
C ASN A 57 3.29 -0.78 -14.23
N GLU A 58 2.99 0.52 -14.12
CA GLU A 58 2.61 1.38 -15.25
C GLU A 58 3.58 1.38 -16.44
N ARG A 59 4.86 1.04 -16.21
CA ARG A 59 5.90 0.94 -17.24
C ARG A 59 5.97 -0.43 -17.90
N GLY A 60 5.08 -1.36 -17.54
CA GLY A 60 5.09 -2.74 -18.01
C GLY A 60 6.16 -3.62 -17.34
N ILE A 61 6.77 -3.16 -16.24
CA ILE A 61 7.83 -3.88 -15.54
C ILE A 61 7.21 -4.76 -14.44
N LYS A 62 7.61 -6.04 -14.38
CA LYS A 62 7.19 -6.94 -13.32
C LYS A 62 7.72 -6.45 -11.97
N VAL A 63 6.82 -6.36 -10.99
CA VAL A 63 7.13 -6.04 -9.61
C VAL A 63 7.36 -7.34 -8.85
N ASP A 64 8.50 -7.46 -8.17
CA ASP A 64 8.77 -8.60 -7.30
C ASP A 64 8.19 -8.35 -5.91
N VAL A 65 6.95 -8.79 -5.71
CA VAL A 65 6.20 -8.62 -4.45
C VAL A 65 6.83 -9.34 -3.25
N ASN A 66 7.83 -10.20 -3.47
CA ASN A 66 8.58 -10.87 -2.39
C ASN A 66 9.87 -10.10 -2.01
N SER A 67 10.24 -9.08 -2.79
CA SER A 67 11.46 -8.32 -2.51
C SER A 67 11.32 -7.47 -1.24
N PRO A 68 12.42 -7.17 -0.53
CA PRO A 68 12.41 -6.25 0.60
C PRO A 68 11.73 -4.90 0.31
N GLU A 69 11.88 -4.41 -0.92
CA GLU A 69 11.40 -3.11 -1.37
C GLU A 69 9.88 -3.10 -1.61
N HIS A 70 9.29 -4.22 -2.02
CA HIS A 70 7.87 -4.27 -2.45
C HIS A 70 6.98 -5.19 -1.62
N ARG A 71 7.49 -5.80 -0.54
CA ARG A 71 6.68 -6.72 0.30
C ARG A 71 5.44 -6.08 0.92
N ASN A 72 5.35 -4.76 0.99
CA ASN A 72 4.17 -4.05 1.46
C ASN A 72 2.99 -4.20 0.48
N CYS A 73 3.26 -4.32 -0.83
CA CYS A 73 2.24 -4.56 -1.84
C CYS A 73 1.98 -6.06 -2.11
N HIS A 74 2.51 -6.95 -1.27
CA HIS A 74 2.24 -8.39 -1.40
C HIS A 74 0.73 -8.66 -1.26
N PRO A 75 0.09 -9.39 -2.19
CA PRO A 75 -1.36 -9.58 -2.20
C PRO A 75 -1.97 -10.11 -0.90
N ASP A 76 -1.29 -11.01 -0.18
CA ASP A 76 -1.76 -11.49 1.14
C ASP A 76 -1.88 -10.37 2.18
N ARG A 77 -0.88 -9.48 2.22
CA ARG A 77 -0.85 -8.34 3.16
C ARG A 77 -1.91 -7.33 2.77
N VAL A 78 -1.94 -6.95 1.49
CA VAL A 78 -2.90 -5.97 0.96
C VAL A 78 -4.33 -6.47 1.16
N SER A 79 -4.59 -7.74 0.88
CA SER A 79 -5.92 -8.34 1.08
C SER A 79 -6.38 -8.24 2.53
N LYS A 80 -5.49 -8.52 3.50
CA LYS A 80 -5.81 -8.40 4.91
C LYS A 80 -6.23 -6.97 5.26
N TYR A 81 -5.47 -5.97 4.84
CA TYR A 81 -5.75 -4.58 5.18
C TYR A 81 -6.97 -4.03 4.45
N LEU A 82 -7.18 -4.36 3.18
CA LEU A 82 -8.40 -3.96 2.46
C LEU A 82 -9.67 -4.55 3.08
N ASN A 83 -9.61 -5.80 3.55
CA ASN A 83 -10.74 -6.42 4.23
C ASN A 83 -11.07 -5.71 5.57
N MET A 84 -10.05 -5.26 6.30
CA MET A 84 -10.22 -4.46 7.51
C MET A 84 -10.76 -3.07 7.17
N ALA A 85 -10.10 -2.38 6.24
CA ALA A 85 -10.42 -1.01 5.82
C ALA A 85 -11.84 -0.88 5.27
N ASN A 86 -12.42 -1.94 4.71
CA ASN A 86 -13.80 -1.95 4.18
C ASN A 86 -14.81 -2.66 5.10
N ASP A 87 -14.39 -3.11 6.30
CA ASP A 87 -15.19 -3.94 7.21
C ASP A 87 -15.91 -5.11 6.51
N ASP A 88 -15.19 -5.76 5.58
CA ASP A 88 -15.71 -6.84 4.77
C ASP A 88 -14.64 -7.91 4.57
N LYS A 89 -14.80 -9.01 5.30
CA LYS A 89 -13.89 -10.16 5.24
C LYS A 89 -13.79 -10.80 3.86
N ASN A 90 -14.67 -10.48 2.91
CA ASN A 90 -14.69 -11.01 1.55
C ASN A 90 -14.46 -9.91 0.49
N PHE A 91 -13.95 -8.73 0.89
CA PHE A 91 -13.68 -7.64 -0.04
C PHE A 91 -12.57 -7.99 -1.04
N SER A 92 -11.53 -8.68 -0.57
CA SER A 92 -10.34 -9.00 -1.35
C SER A 92 -9.71 -10.33 -0.95
N ARG A 93 -8.96 -10.93 -1.88
CA ARG A 93 -8.18 -12.16 -1.73
C ARG A 93 -6.89 -12.10 -2.52
N SER A 94 -5.86 -12.72 -1.97
CA SER A 94 -4.69 -13.15 -2.73
C SER A 94 -5.02 -14.42 -3.50
N ALA A 95 -4.61 -14.50 -4.75
CA ALA A 95 -4.83 -15.68 -5.58
C ALA A 95 -3.65 -15.92 -6.52
N SER A 96 -3.50 -17.16 -6.99
CA SER A 96 -2.56 -17.51 -8.05
C SER A 96 -3.30 -17.56 -9.38
N MET A 97 -2.85 -16.75 -10.34
CA MET A 97 -3.44 -16.66 -11.67
C MET A 97 -2.40 -17.08 -12.72
N ASN A 98 -2.77 -17.96 -13.64
CA ASN A 98 -1.87 -18.39 -14.71
C ASN A 98 -1.87 -17.36 -15.85
N ILE A 99 -0.79 -16.59 -15.97
CA ILE A 99 -0.63 -15.53 -16.95
C ILE A 99 0.53 -15.88 -17.88
N ASN A 100 0.25 -15.97 -19.18
CA ASN A 100 1.22 -16.36 -20.21
C ASN A 100 1.96 -17.67 -19.85
N GLY A 101 1.25 -18.63 -19.25
CA GLY A 101 1.82 -19.92 -18.82
C GLY A 101 2.63 -19.89 -17.52
N LYS A 102 2.61 -18.78 -16.77
CA LYS A 102 3.29 -18.66 -15.47
C LYS A 102 2.29 -18.34 -14.38
N ASP A 103 2.45 -18.96 -13.23
CA ASP A 103 1.66 -18.63 -12.05
C ASP A 103 2.15 -17.31 -11.44
N VAL A 104 1.23 -16.37 -11.28
CA VAL A 104 1.48 -15.04 -10.75
C VAL A 104 0.56 -14.83 -9.55
N THR A 105 1.13 -14.45 -8.41
CA THR A 105 0.36 -14.00 -7.26
C THR A 105 -0.27 -12.66 -7.58
N VAL A 106 -1.60 -12.59 -7.56
CA VAL A 106 -2.41 -11.41 -7.86
C VAL A 106 -3.30 -11.07 -6.68
N LEU A 107 -3.70 -9.81 -6.59
CA LEU A 107 -4.75 -9.38 -5.66
C LEU A 107 -6.07 -9.30 -6.43
N VAL A 108 -7.08 -9.99 -5.92
CA VAL A 108 -8.45 -9.94 -6.42
C VAL A 108 -9.29 -9.16 -5.42
N SER A 109 -10.05 -8.17 -5.88
CA SER A 109 -10.92 -7.35 -5.03
C SER A 109 -12.28 -7.15 -5.69
N LYS A 110 -13.30 -6.83 -4.89
CA LYS A 110 -14.61 -6.40 -5.41
C LYS A 110 -14.45 -5.18 -6.31
N TYR A 111 -15.13 -5.19 -7.44
CA TYR A 111 -15.24 -4.02 -8.29
C TYR A 111 -16.28 -3.06 -7.70
N ILE A 112 -15.86 -1.82 -7.46
CA ILE A 112 -16.74 -0.75 -6.97
C ILE A 112 -16.98 0.23 -8.11
N GLN A 113 -18.20 0.22 -8.64
CA GLN A 113 -18.67 1.24 -9.56
C GLN A 113 -19.13 2.48 -8.77
N GLY A 114 -18.17 3.14 -8.13
CA GLY A 114 -18.35 4.37 -7.36
C GLY A 114 -17.78 5.59 -8.07
N GLN A 115 -17.98 6.75 -7.46
CA GLN A 115 -17.30 7.99 -7.83
C GLN A 115 -16.08 8.18 -6.95
N GLU A 116 -15.06 8.88 -7.44
CA GLU A 116 -13.94 9.29 -6.61
C GLU A 116 -14.44 10.18 -5.48
N PHE A 117 -13.97 9.92 -4.27
CA PHE A 117 -14.32 10.72 -3.10
C PHE A 117 -13.37 11.92 -3.02
N ASP A 118 -13.95 13.11 -2.86
CA ASP A 118 -13.20 14.37 -2.83
C ASP A 118 -12.48 14.54 -1.49
N ILE A 119 -11.21 14.11 -1.45
CA ILE A 119 -10.37 14.15 -0.25
C ILE A 119 -9.62 15.48 -0.07
N GLU A 120 -9.73 16.40 -1.04
CA GLU A 120 -9.20 17.76 -0.91
C GLU A 120 -10.06 18.60 0.04
N ASP A 121 -11.34 18.24 0.20
CA ASP A 121 -12.21 18.79 1.23
C ASP A 121 -11.82 18.24 2.62
N GLU A 122 -11.55 19.15 3.55
CA GLU A 122 -11.02 18.82 4.88
C GLU A 122 -12.02 18.02 5.74
N ASP A 123 -13.33 18.27 5.60
CA ASP A 123 -14.35 17.53 6.33
C ASP A 123 -14.45 16.09 5.80
N ASN A 124 -14.36 15.93 4.48
CA ASN A 124 -14.28 14.61 3.83
C ASN A 124 -13.01 13.85 4.23
N TYR A 125 -11.86 14.51 4.25
CA TYR A 125 -10.60 13.93 4.72
C TYR A 125 -10.75 13.37 6.14
N ARG A 126 -11.21 14.20 7.07
CA ARG A 126 -11.40 13.81 8.48
C ARG A 126 -12.41 12.68 8.63
N MET A 127 -13.47 12.68 7.83
CA MET A 127 -14.46 11.59 7.83
C MET A 127 -13.85 10.26 7.37
N ALA A 128 -13.04 10.27 6.31
CA ALA A 128 -12.39 9.07 5.81
C ALA A 128 -11.32 8.54 6.79
N GLU A 129 -10.54 9.44 7.38
CA GLU A 129 -9.54 9.12 8.40
C GLU A 129 -10.18 8.50 9.65
N ALA A 130 -11.21 9.14 10.22
CA ALA A 130 -11.93 8.62 11.38
C ALA A 130 -12.57 7.24 11.09
N LEU A 131 -13.05 7.02 9.87
CA LEU A 131 -13.58 5.73 9.45
C LEU A 131 -12.50 4.65 9.42
N LEU A 132 -11.33 4.93 8.84
CA LEU A 132 -10.19 4.01 8.85
C LEU A 132 -9.75 3.69 10.28
N GLU A 133 -9.63 4.71 11.13
CA GLU A 133 -9.21 4.55 12.52
C GLU A 133 -10.20 3.68 13.30
N SER A 134 -11.51 3.91 13.13
CA SER A 134 -12.57 3.08 13.73
C SER A 134 -12.52 1.61 13.29
N ARG A 135 -11.92 1.34 12.11
CA ARG A 135 -11.68 0.00 11.55
C ARG A 135 -10.29 -0.56 11.91
N GLY A 136 -9.55 0.15 12.77
CA GLY A 136 -8.25 -0.27 13.28
C GLY A 136 -7.09 -0.13 12.28
N VAL A 137 -7.26 0.69 11.25
CA VAL A 137 -6.26 0.88 10.19
C VAL A 137 -5.94 2.36 9.97
N TYR A 138 -4.83 2.61 9.29
CA TYR A 138 -4.37 3.92 8.87
C TYR A 138 -3.82 3.82 7.44
N MET A 139 -3.99 4.85 6.62
CA MET A 139 -3.57 4.86 5.22
C MET A 139 -2.63 6.03 4.95
N HIS A 140 -1.37 5.76 4.61
CA HIS A 140 -0.38 6.81 4.40
C HIS A 140 -0.63 7.67 3.16
N ASP A 141 -1.36 7.14 2.18
CA ASP A 141 -1.65 7.77 0.90
C ASP A 141 -3.15 7.97 0.71
N ILE A 142 -3.82 8.40 1.78
CA ILE A 142 -5.26 8.70 1.79
C ILE A 142 -5.61 9.86 0.84
N ASP A 143 -4.68 10.78 0.63
CA ASP A 143 -4.76 11.97 -0.22
C ASP A 143 -4.67 11.68 -1.72
N ASN A 144 -4.26 10.47 -2.10
CA ASN A 144 -4.15 10.09 -3.51
C ASN A 144 -5.53 9.89 -4.15
N VAL A 145 -5.78 10.66 -5.20
CA VAL A 145 -6.99 10.55 -6.04
C VAL A 145 -7.18 9.11 -6.53
N GLY A 146 -8.41 8.60 -6.39
CA GLY A 146 -8.78 7.25 -6.81
C GLY A 146 -8.59 6.16 -5.74
N ASN A 147 -7.97 6.47 -4.59
CA ASN A 147 -7.81 5.51 -3.50
C ASN A 147 -9.08 5.28 -2.68
N ILE A 148 -9.99 6.26 -2.67
CA ILE A 148 -11.28 6.19 -1.99
C ILE A 148 -12.39 6.44 -3.01
N LEU A 149 -13.36 5.52 -3.02
CA LEU A 149 -14.57 5.63 -3.82
C LEU A 149 -15.79 5.76 -2.93
N ILE A 150 -16.76 6.56 -3.36
CA ILE A 150 -18.09 6.64 -2.75
C ILE A 150 -19.14 6.00 -3.65
N LYS A 151 -19.97 5.14 -3.07
CA LYS A 151 -21.14 4.57 -3.74
C LYS A 151 -22.28 4.49 -2.75
N GLU A 152 -23.43 5.08 -3.09
CA GLU A 152 -24.65 5.03 -2.26
C GLU A 152 -24.41 5.54 -0.83
N GLY A 153 -23.54 6.54 -0.66
CA GLY A 153 -23.19 7.12 0.64
C GLY A 153 -22.19 6.28 1.47
N VAL A 154 -21.67 5.18 0.91
CA VAL A 154 -20.68 4.32 1.57
C VAL A 154 -19.30 4.54 0.95
N LEU A 155 -18.30 4.73 1.81
CA LEU A 155 -16.89 4.83 1.41
C LEU A 155 -16.26 3.44 1.25
N PHE A 156 -15.50 3.28 0.17
CA PHE A 156 -14.73 2.10 -0.17
C PHE A 156 -13.26 2.48 -0.38
N PHE A 157 -12.37 1.80 0.32
CA PHE A 157 -10.92 1.97 0.18
C PHE A 157 -10.40 0.91 -0.78
N VAL A 158 -9.78 1.32 -1.88
CA VAL A 158 -9.47 0.42 -3.01
C VAL A 158 -7.99 0.19 -3.26
N ASP A 159 -7.10 1.03 -2.73
CA ASP A 159 -5.67 0.74 -2.66
C ASP A 159 -5.25 0.43 -1.22
N GLY A 160 -4.54 -0.69 -1.04
CA GLY A 160 -4.12 -1.17 0.27
C GLY A 160 -2.60 -1.31 0.41
N ASP A 161 -1.84 -0.85 -0.58
CA ASP A 161 -0.37 -0.97 -0.58
C ASP A 161 0.27 -0.23 0.59
N GLN A 162 -0.31 0.90 1.01
CA GLN A 162 0.17 1.72 2.13
C GLN A 162 -0.83 1.81 3.30
N ILE A 163 -1.77 0.88 3.39
CA ILE A 163 -2.58 0.70 4.60
C ILE A 163 -1.77 -0.09 5.64
N VAL A 164 -1.85 0.36 6.89
CA VAL A 164 -1.19 -0.18 8.08
C VAL A 164 -2.17 -0.20 9.25
N LEU A 165 -1.73 -0.67 10.42
CA LEU A 165 -2.55 -0.59 11.65
C LEU A 165 -2.60 0.85 12.16
N SER A 166 -3.76 1.26 12.68
CA SER A 166 -3.91 2.54 13.39
C SER A 166 -3.06 2.56 14.66
N GLN A 167 -2.83 3.76 15.20
CA GLN A 167 -2.04 3.94 16.43
C GLN A 167 -2.61 3.12 17.60
N GLU A 168 -3.92 3.19 17.83
CA GLU A 168 -4.60 2.39 18.88
C GLU A 168 -4.41 0.89 18.66
N SER A 169 -4.58 0.41 17.43
CA SER A 169 -4.43 -1.02 17.09
C SER A 169 -3.00 -1.53 17.31
N ARG A 170 -1.99 -0.66 17.17
CA ARG A 170 -0.58 -1.01 17.46
C ARG A 170 -0.30 -1.25 18.93
N GLN A 171 -1.07 -0.61 19.83
CA GLN A 171 -0.93 -0.84 21.28
C GLN A 171 -1.33 -2.27 21.66
N GLN A 172 -2.24 -2.88 20.90
CA GLN A 172 -2.75 -4.23 21.15
C GLN A 172 -2.01 -5.31 20.36
N ARG A 173 -1.30 -4.94 19.28
CA ARG A 173 -0.70 -5.89 18.34
C ARG A 173 0.60 -5.38 17.74
N SER A 174 1.60 -6.26 17.68
CA SER A 174 2.85 -5.96 16.98
C SER A 174 2.65 -5.77 15.47
N VAL A 175 3.34 -4.76 14.92
CA VAL A 175 3.39 -4.50 13.47
C VAL A 175 4.28 -5.52 12.75
N SER A 176 3.92 -5.83 11.50
CA SER A 176 4.72 -6.72 10.65
C SER A 176 6.04 -6.09 10.22
N LEU A 177 7.04 -6.91 9.87
CA LEU A 177 8.28 -6.41 9.27
C LEU A 177 8.03 -5.60 7.99
N ALA A 178 7.07 -6.03 7.16
CA ALA A 178 6.68 -5.32 5.95
C ALA A 178 6.11 -3.92 6.24
N THR A 179 5.38 -3.75 7.34
CA THR A 179 4.89 -2.44 7.80
C THR A 179 6.05 -1.54 8.20
N ARG A 180 6.98 -2.04 9.04
CA ARG A 180 8.14 -1.24 9.47
C ARG A 180 8.98 -0.78 8.29
N GLN A 181 9.24 -1.67 7.34
CA GLN A 181 10.04 -1.33 6.16
C GLN A 181 9.34 -0.36 5.21
N LEU A 182 8.01 -0.44 5.09
CA LEU A 182 7.23 0.57 4.35
C LEU A 182 7.40 1.94 5.01
N GLU A 183 7.19 2.02 6.32
CA GLU A 183 7.27 3.27 7.08
C GLU A 183 8.67 3.87 7.06
N GLU A 184 9.72 3.05 7.17
CA GLU A 184 11.12 3.48 6.97
C GLU A 184 11.35 4.08 5.56
N GLN A 185 10.78 3.46 4.52
CA GLN A 185 10.87 3.98 3.15
C GLN A 185 10.12 5.31 2.98
N ILE A 186 8.93 5.43 3.58
CA ILE A 186 8.15 6.67 3.58
C ILE A 186 8.91 7.78 4.31
N LYS A 187 9.41 7.51 5.53
CA LYS A 187 10.22 8.47 6.31
C LYS A 187 11.45 8.92 5.54
N ALA A 188 12.17 8.00 4.92
CA ALA A 188 13.34 8.33 4.11
C ALA A 188 12.98 9.26 2.92
N ARG A 189 11.84 9.01 2.26
CA ARG A 189 11.35 9.87 1.18
C ARG A 189 11.03 11.28 1.68
N TYR A 190 10.33 11.40 2.81
CA TYR A 190 10.01 12.71 3.41
C TYR A 190 11.27 13.46 3.82
N LEU A 191 12.27 12.78 4.40
CA LEU A 191 13.56 13.40 4.76
C LEU A 191 14.33 13.92 3.54
N VAL A 192 14.34 13.17 2.43
CA VAL A 192 14.96 13.64 1.18
C VAL A 192 14.24 14.88 0.64
N LYS A 193 12.91 14.86 0.63
CA LYS A 193 12.10 15.99 0.18
C LYS A 193 12.28 17.23 1.06
N LEU A 194 12.29 17.06 2.38
CA LEU A 194 12.60 18.12 3.33
C LEU A 194 13.98 18.74 3.03
N LYS A 195 15.01 17.92 2.82
CA LYS A 195 16.37 18.40 2.50
C LYS A 195 16.41 19.17 1.19
N GLN A 196 15.66 18.73 0.18
CA GLN A 196 15.52 19.42 -1.09
C GLN A 196 14.85 20.79 -0.89
N SER A 197 13.71 20.85 -0.21
CA SER A 197 12.98 22.09 0.05
C SER A 197 13.76 23.08 0.92
N GLU A 198 14.55 22.60 1.89
CA GLU A 198 15.52 23.43 2.64
C GLU A 198 16.58 24.05 1.74
N THR A 199 17.04 23.31 0.73
CA THR A 199 18.05 23.79 -0.24
C THR A 199 17.45 24.82 -1.19
N GLU A 200 16.19 24.64 -1.58
CA GLU A 200 15.43 25.53 -2.47
C GLU A 200 14.86 26.76 -1.73
N GLY A 201 14.82 26.73 -0.39
CA GLY A 201 14.23 27.80 0.43
C GLY A 201 12.70 27.83 0.40
N ASN A 202 12.05 26.72 0.07
CA ASN A 202 10.59 26.62 0.02
C ASN A 202 10.03 26.39 1.44
N THR A 203 9.57 27.45 2.10
CA THR A 203 9.07 27.40 3.48
C THR A 203 7.81 26.55 3.64
N GLU A 204 6.92 26.55 2.65
CA GLU A 204 5.67 25.78 2.70
C GLU A 204 5.95 24.27 2.69
N ASP A 205 6.78 23.81 1.76
CA ASP A 205 7.20 22.41 1.72
C ASP A 205 7.97 21.99 2.98
N ILE A 206 8.81 22.88 3.53
CA ILE A 206 9.56 22.58 4.76
C ILE A 206 8.60 22.31 5.92
N GLU A 207 7.58 23.15 6.09
CA GLU A 207 6.55 22.96 7.12
C GLU A 207 5.74 21.69 6.86
N TYR A 208 5.34 21.46 5.63
CA TYR A 208 4.60 20.27 5.21
C TYR A 208 5.35 18.96 5.50
N TYR A 209 6.58 18.80 5.00
CA TYR A 209 7.35 17.57 5.21
C TYR A 209 7.76 17.37 6.67
N LYS A 210 7.91 18.44 7.46
CA LYS A 210 8.09 18.32 8.92
C LYS A 210 6.84 17.75 9.58
N SER A 211 5.65 18.26 9.24
CA SER A 211 4.38 17.73 9.77
C SER A 211 4.25 16.23 9.49
N LEU A 212 4.46 15.82 8.23
CA LEU A 212 4.36 14.42 7.83
C LEU A 212 5.34 13.49 8.57
N ILE A 213 6.55 13.96 8.89
CA ILE A 213 7.53 13.20 9.67
C ILE A 213 7.06 13.07 11.12
N THR A 214 6.57 14.16 11.72
CA THR A 214 6.04 14.15 13.09
C THR A 214 4.84 13.20 13.21
N GLU A 215 3.87 13.28 12.31
CA GLU A 215 2.70 12.39 12.27
C GLU A 215 3.11 10.91 12.13
N LEU A 216 4.11 10.63 11.29
CA LEU A 216 4.63 9.29 11.13
C LEU A 216 5.31 8.77 12.41
N ASP A 217 6.07 9.61 13.10
CA ASP A 217 6.74 9.26 14.34
C ASP A 217 5.73 9.00 15.47
N GLU A 218 4.66 9.81 15.54
CA GLU A 218 3.53 9.62 16.44
C GLU A 218 2.79 8.30 16.16
N LEU A 219 2.55 7.97 14.89
CA LEU A 219 1.91 6.72 14.48
C LEU A 219 2.75 5.49 14.86
N ILE A 220 4.07 5.56 14.68
CA ILE A 220 4.99 4.45 15.00
C ILE A 220 5.19 4.32 16.52
N GLY A 221 5.02 5.41 17.27
CA GLY A 221 5.32 5.46 18.70
C GLY A 221 6.83 5.57 18.97
N GLU A 222 7.60 6.17 18.05
CA GLU A 222 8.95 6.62 18.36
C GLU A 222 8.83 7.87 19.24
N GLU A 223 9.01 7.74 20.56
CA GLU A 223 9.32 8.91 21.39
C GLU A 223 10.55 9.60 20.77
N GLU A 224 10.49 10.92 20.59
CA GLU A 224 11.65 11.74 20.23
C GLU A 224 12.85 11.28 21.07
N GLN A 225 13.81 10.60 20.44
CA GLN A 225 15.13 10.48 21.04
C GLN A 225 15.74 11.87 21.02
N ALA A 226 15.50 12.63 22.09
CA ALA A 226 16.29 13.80 22.41
C ALA A 226 17.76 13.40 22.24
N PRO A 227 18.56 14.14 21.44
CA PRO A 227 19.94 13.77 21.19
C PRO A 227 20.64 13.66 22.54
N ALA A 228 21.02 12.43 22.91
CA ALA A 228 21.64 12.17 24.19
C ALA A 228 22.85 13.10 24.33
N PRO A 229 22.91 13.96 25.36
CA PRO A 229 24.02 14.89 25.50
C PRO A 229 25.29 14.08 25.77
N GLY A 230 26.23 14.12 24.81
CA GLY A 230 27.62 13.80 25.08
C GLY A 230 28.12 12.39 24.77
N ARG A 231 27.55 11.65 23.81
CA ARG A 231 28.32 10.53 23.21
C ARG A 231 29.30 11.09 22.17
N ARG A 232 30.53 11.35 22.62
CA ARG A 232 31.69 11.53 21.74
C ARG A 232 31.78 10.32 20.81
N PHE A 233 31.51 10.53 19.52
CA PHE A 233 31.87 9.58 18.48
C PHE A 233 33.38 9.34 18.57
N LYS A 234 33.79 8.15 19.02
CA LYS A 234 35.12 7.64 18.70
C LYS A 234 35.06 7.25 17.23
N LEU A 235 35.63 8.09 16.37
CA LEU A 235 35.96 7.73 15.00
C LEU A 235 36.88 6.50 15.07
N ALA A 236 36.35 5.34 14.71
CA ALA A 236 37.19 4.22 14.32
C ALA A 236 37.84 4.56 12.98
N ALA A 237 39.12 4.20 12.84
CA ALA A 237 39.92 4.45 11.64
C ALA A 237 39.28 3.82 10.39
N PRO A 238 39.50 4.40 9.19
CA PRO A 238 38.79 4.01 7.99
C PRO A 238 39.39 2.71 7.44
N GLU A 239 38.67 1.61 7.57
CA GLU A 239 38.84 0.48 6.67
C GLU A 239 37.52 0.21 5.94
N GLU A 240 37.57 0.44 4.63
CA GLU A 240 36.68 -0.04 3.57
C GLU A 240 35.21 0.47 3.55
N GLY A 241 35.09 1.79 3.40
CA GLY A 241 33.87 2.41 2.84
C GLY A 241 33.83 2.27 1.31
N THR A 242 33.16 1.24 0.79
CA THR A 242 32.92 1.08 -0.68
C THR A 242 31.45 1.02 -1.10
N LEU A 243 30.49 1.11 -0.17
CA LEU A 243 29.06 1.00 -0.51
C LEU A 243 28.30 2.34 -0.50
N VAL A 244 28.68 3.30 0.35
CA VAL A 244 27.98 4.61 0.44
C VAL A 244 28.36 5.55 -0.72
N ALA A 245 29.57 5.41 -1.27
CA ALA A 245 30.03 6.22 -2.40
C ALA A 245 29.41 5.83 -3.75
N LYS A 246 28.75 4.66 -3.84
CA LYS A 246 28.10 4.20 -5.08
C LYS A 246 26.69 4.76 -5.24
N VAL A 247 25.93 4.88 -4.15
CA VAL A 247 24.58 5.46 -4.19
C VAL A 247 24.62 6.95 -4.53
N LEU A 248 25.58 7.69 -3.97
CA LEU A 248 25.75 9.14 -4.22
C LEU A 248 26.21 9.49 -5.64
N LYS A 249 26.83 8.56 -6.38
CA LYS A 249 27.35 8.84 -7.73
C LYS A 249 26.31 8.67 -8.84
N ASP A 250 25.26 7.90 -8.59
CA ASP A 250 24.23 7.61 -9.59
C ASP A 250 23.06 8.59 -9.54
N GLU A 251 22.83 9.27 -8.40
CA GLU A 251 21.84 10.35 -8.29
C GLU A 251 22.35 11.71 -8.79
N LEU A 252 23.65 11.99 -8.70
CA LEU A 252 24.25 13.24 -9.17
C LEU A 252 24.55 13.28 -10.69
N LYS A 253 24.12 12.26 -11.44
CA LYS A 253 24.28 12.18 -12.91
C LYS A 253 22.96 12.12 -13.69
N LYS A 254 21.82 12.38 -13.05
CA LYS A 254 20.55 12.60 -13.73
C LYS A 254 20.13 14.05 -13.64
#